data_AF-A0A949ZU81-F1
#
_entry.id   AF-A0A949ZU81-F1
#
_cell.length_a   1.000
_cell.length_b   1.000
_cell.length_c   1.000
_cell.angle_alpha   90.00
_cell.angle_beta   90.00
_cell.angle_gamma   90.00
#
_symmetry.space_group_name_H-M   'P 1'
#
loop_
_entity.id
_entity.type
_entity.pdbx_description
1 polymer ?
#
loop_
_entity_poly.entity_id
_entity_poly.type
_entity_poly.pdbx_seq_one_letter_code
_entity_poly.pdbx_strand_id
1 'polypeptide(L)' 'PYSRGAYSWVCAGGEGAQRALAEPLDGALFFAGEATNSQGHNGTVHGAMQTGIRAAEEVLSVRG' A
#
# COMPACT_ATOMS: atom_id res chain seq x y z
N PRO A 1 -1.13 12.86 -16.67
CA PRO A 1 -2.27 11.92 -16.63
C PRO A 1 -2.04 10.72 -15.70
N TYR A 2 -0.82 10.21 -15.56
CA TYR A 2 -0.53 8.94 -14.87
C TYR A 2 -0.57 8.98 -13.33
N SER A 3 -0.48 10.15 -12.70
CA SER A 3 -0.49 10.27 -11.22
C SER A 3 -1.84 10.68 -10.63
N ARG A 4 -2.68 11.40 -11.40
CA ARG A 4 -4.02 11.87 -11.01
C ARG A 4 -4.11 12.62 -9.66
N GLY A 5 -2.98 13.11 -9.15
CA GLY A 5 -2.85 13.75 -7.84
C GLY A 5 -1.39 13.82 -7.42
N ALA A 6 -1.12 14.33 -6.21
CA ALA A 6 0.22 14.40 -5.64
C ALA A 6 0.55 13.15 -4.81
N TYR A 7 -0.10 12.99 -3.67
CA TYR A 7 0.04 11.85 -2.76
C TYR A 7 -1.25 11.66 -1.95
N SER A 8 -1.41 10.49 -1.34
CA SER A 8 -2.57 10.18 -0.51
C SER A 8 -2.59 10.95 0.81
N TRP A 9 -3.80 11.09 1.35
CA TRP A 9 -4.04 11.52 2.72
C TRP A 9 -5.28 10.78 3.24
N VAL A 10 -5.41 10.69 4.56
CA VAL A 10 -6.58 10.06 5.19
C VAL A 10 -7.69 11.10 5.30
N CYS A 11 -8.75 10.93 4.51
CA CYS A 11 -9.96 11.74 4.64
C CYS A 11 -10.60 11.55 6.02
N ALA A 12 -11.39 12.53 6.48
CA ALA A 12 -12.20 12.38 7.68
C ALA A 12 -13.10 11.13 7.60
N GLY A 13 -13.03 10.26 8.60
CA GLY A 13 -13.74 8.96 8.61
C GLY A 13 -13.11 7.88 7.72
N GLY A 14 -11.93 8.12 7.16
CA GLY A 14 -11.19 7.19 6.29
C GLY A 14 -10.17 6.33 7.03
N GLU A 15 -10.25 6.23 8.37
CA GLU A 15 -9.28 5.47 9.15
C GLU A 15 -9.23 4.01 8.69
N GLY A 16 -8.01 3.51 8.44
CA GLY A 16 -7.81 2.15 7.98
C GLY A 16 -7.92 1.93 6.47
N ALA A 17 -8.24 2.97 5.68
CA ALA A 17 -8.25 2.87 4.21
C ALA A 17 -6.92 2.36 3.65
N GLN A 18 -5.78 2.77 4.21
CA GLN A 18 -4.47 2.28 3.77
C GLN A 18 -4.30 0.77 3.97
N ARG A 19 -4.86 0.23 5.07
CA ARG A 19 -4.83 -1.21 5.35
C ARG A 19 -5.72 -1.94 4.34
N ALA A 20 -6.93 -1.45 4.10
CA ALA A 20 -7.83 -2.03 3.11
C ALA A 20 -7.22 -2.02 1.69
N LEU A 21 -6.51 -0.94 1.33
CA LEU A 21 -5.79 -0.84 0.05
C LEU A 21 -4.57 -1.76 -0.03
N ALA A 22 -4.00 -2.18 1.10
CA ALA A 22 -2.83 -3.04 1.16
C ALA A 22 -3.18 -4.54 1.05
N GLU A 23 -4.44 -4.92 1.33
CA GLU A 23 -4.89 -6.31 1.33
C GLU A 23 -4.69 -6.97 -0.05
N PRO A 24 -4.02 -8.13 -0.12
CA PRO A 24 -3.90 -8.87 -1.37
C PRO A 24 -5.24 -9.48 -1.78
N LEU A 25 -5.46 -9.59 -3.09
CA LEU A 25 -6.65 -10.21 -3.67
C LEU A 25 -6.32 -11.60 -4.22
N ASP A 26 -7.07 -12.60 -3.76
CA ASP A 26 -7.03 -14.00 -4.21
C ASP A 26 -5.63 -14.64 -4.21
N GLY A 27 -4.72 -14.16 -3.35
CA GLY A 27 -3.33 -14.64 -3.30
C GLY A 27 -2.55 -14.44 -4.61
N ALA A 28 -3.06 -13.62 -5.53
CA ALA A 28 -2.54 -13.45 -6.88
C ALA A 28 -2.19 -11.99 -7.20
N LEU A 29 -2.95 -11.04 -6.65
CA LEU A 29 -2.75 -9.62 -6.86
C LEU A 29 -2.38 -8.94 -5.54
N PHE A 30 -1.22 -8.27 -5.52
CA PHE A 30 -0.64 -7.65 -4.34
C PHE A 30 -0.47 -6.16 -4.59
N PHE A 31 -0.68 -5.34 -3.56
CA PHE A 31 -0.67 -3.89 -3.67
C PHE A 31 0.44 -3.26 -2.82
N ALA A 32 1.18 -2.37 -3.46
CA ALA A 32 2.23 -1.56 -2.84
C ALA A 32 2.12 -0.11 -3.29
N GLY A 33 2.84 0.77 -2.59
CA GLY A 33 2.85 2.20 -2.86
C GLY A 33 2.46 2.99 -1.62
N GLU A 34 2.72 4.31 -1.67
CA GLU A 34 2.58 5.19 -0.50
C GLU A 34 1.20 5.09 0.16
N ALA A 35 0.13 4.93 -0.62
CA ALA A 35 -1.25 4.89 -0.15
C ALA A 35 -1.59 3.63 0.66
N THR A 36 -0.72 2.61 0.61
CA THR A 36 -0.89 1.32 1.31
C THR A 36 -0.12 1.27 2.63
N ASN A 37 0.56 2.36 3.02
CA ASN A 37 1.30 2.41 4.28
C ASN A 37 0.37 2.80 5.44
N SER A 38 0.05 1.85 6.32
CA SER A 38 -0.78 2.08 7.51
C SER A 38 0.01 2.45 8.77
N GLN A 39 1.32 2.70 8.66
CA GLN A 39 2.21 3.02 9.80
C GLN A 39 2.50 4.52 9.93
N GLY A 40 1.74 5.36 9.23
CA GLY A 40 1.90 6.82 9.26
C GLY A 40 2.92 7.38 8.28
N HIS A 41 3.48 6.57 7.38
CA HIS A 41 4.41 7.01 6.33
C HIS A 41 3.74 7.15 4.96
N ASN A 42 2.41 7.26 4.89
CA ASN A 42 1.71 7.53 3.63
C ASN A 42 2.10 8.91 3.08
N GLY A 43 2.06 9.06 1.76
CA GLY A 43 2.53 10.24 1.04
C GLY A 43 4.05 10.46 1.03
N THR A 44 4.85 9.45 1.40
CA THR A 44 6.31 9.53 1.41
C THR A 44 6.96 8.48 0.52
N VAL A 45 8.18 8.77 0.06
CA VAL A 45 9.00 7.81 -0.71
C VAL A 45 9.39 6.59 0.12
N HIS A 46 9.82 6.79 1.37
CA HIS A 46 10.21 5.67 2.23
C HIS A 46 9.01 4.77 2.59
N GLY A 47 7.80 5.33 2.74
CA GLY A 47 6.59 4.55 2.92
C GLY A 47 6.23 3.70 1.70
N ALA A 48 6.44 4.24 0.49
CA ALA A 48 6.29 3.46 -0.75
C ALA A 48 7.33 2.33 -0.85
N MET A 49 8.59 2.58 -0.47
CA MET A 49 9.63 1.55 -0.45
C MET A 49 9.32 0.45 0.57
N GLN A 50 8.93 0.82 1.79
CA GLN A 50 8.55 -0.12 2.86
C GLN A 50 7.40 -1.03 2.42
N THR A 51 6.37 -0.48 1.79
CA THR A 51 5.22 -1.26 1.29
C THR A 51 5.58 -2.13 0.09
N GLY A 52 6.55 -1.73 -0.73
CA GLY A 52 7.10 -2.57 -1.79
C GLY A 52 7.80 -3.82 -1.27
N ILE A 53 8.62 -3.68 -0.22
CA ILE A 53 9.27 -4.82 0.44
C ILE A 53 8.21 -5.76 1.04
N ARG A 54 7.23 -5.22 1.78
CA ARG A 54 6.10 -5.98 2.32
C ARG A 54 5.38 -6.79 1.23
N ALA A 55 4.97 -6.15 0.13
CA ALA A 55 4.25 -6.83 -0.94
C ALA A 55 5.11 -7.91 -1.63
N ALA A 56 6.43 -7.71 -1.72
CA ALA A 56 7.33 -8.74 -2.23
C ALA A 56 7.39 -9.96 -1.29
N GLU A 57 7.41 -9.77 0.03
CA GLU A 57 7.33 -10.84 1.01
C GLU A 57 6.00 -11.60 0.92
N GLU A 58 4.89 -10.88 0.76
CA GLU A 58 3.56 -11.48 0.55
C GLU A 58 3.54 -12.36 -0.72
N VAL A 59 4.08 -11.87 -1.83
CA VAL A 59 4.23 -12.66 -3.07
C VAL A 59 5.07 -13.92 -2.86
N LEU A 60 6.17 -13.84 -2.10
CA LEU A 60 7.02 -14.99 -1.83
C LEU A 60 6.31 -16.02 -0.94
N SER A 61 5.47 -15.57 0.00
CA SER A 61 4.76 -16.47 0.94
C SER A 61 3.70 -17.35 0.26
N VAL A 62 3.12 -16.90 -0.86
CA VAL A 62 2.12 -17.66 -1.62
C VAL A 62 2.74 -18.51 -2.74
N ARG A 63 4.05 -18.36 -3.00
CA ARG A 63 4.78 -19.11 -4.05
C ARG A 63 5.32 -20.47 -3.57
N GLY A 64 4.89 -20.93 -2.40
CA GLY A 64 5.21 -22.25 -1.83
C GLY A 64 4.43 -23.39 -2.46
#